data_AF-A0A674HYD2-F1
#
_entry.id   AF-A0A674HYD2-F1
#
_cell.length_a   1.000
_cell.length_b   1.000
_cell.length_c   1.000
_cell.angle_alpha   90.00
_cell.angle_beta   90.00
_cell.angle_gamma   90.00
#
_symmetry.space_group_name_H-M   'P 1'
#
loop_
_entity.id
_entity.type
_entity.pdbx_description
1 polymer ?
#
loop_
_entity_poly.entity_id
_entity_poly.type
_entity_poly.pdbx_seq_one_letter_code
_entity_poly.pdbx_strand_id
1 'polypeptide(L)'
;FGHDCCNENIDSDYYLLCDTEQAWGIVLETLATAGVIVTIIFMLLLLIFIGKVQDSTKRSMIPIYFLFLLGTLGIFGLTFAFIIKLNVRTGPTRFFLFGVLFALCFSCLLTHAFNLVKLVRGKAPFWYPVLLVIAISLTVVQIIIAIVYVVVTVARQNIQFTTMSPEQRNMDFVMLLIYVLLLMAVTFLVSMFTFCGTYKGWKRHGAHIYVTGLFSIAIWVVWITMLMRGNPELKKRPLWDDPVISIALVSNGWVFLMMYMVPELCFLTSPRNPEDYPPENYSCQPKLMKKNFGVENQAYIKEETTTEFIRERTCPPTEHCSGVMQCVCVRSSGVKGSVEVCIWEDLFV
;
A
#
# COMPACT_ATOMS: atom_id res chain seq x y z
N PHE A 1 -32.11 3.80 38.02
CA PHE A 1 -31.70 2.75 37.08
C PHE A 1 -30.29 2.34 37.45
N GLY A 2 -30.18 1.58 38.53
CA GLY A 2 -28.92 1.15 39.11
C GLY A 2 -29.02 -0.32 39.45
N HIS A 3 -27.85 -0.96 39.50
CA HIS A 3 -27.54 -2.28 40.05
C HIS A 3 -28.38 -3.45 39.52
N ASP A 4 -27.68 -4.42 38.89
CA ASP A 4 -28.11 -5.82 38.59
C ASP A 4 -28.15 -6.18 37.10
N CYS A 5 -27.00 -6.21 36.42
CA CYS A 5 -26.89 -6.84 35.09
C CYS A 5 -25.71 -7.81 34.92
N CYS A 6 -24.97 -8.14 35.97
CA CYS A 6 -23.92 -9.16 35.90
C CYS A 6 -24.44 -10.42 36.58
N ASN A 7 -25.16 -11.22 35.80
CA ASN A 7 -25.63 -12.54 36.20
C ASN A 7 -24.43 -13.39 36.66
N GLU A 8 -24.53 -14.06 37.80
CA GLU A 8 -23.44 -14.88 38.40
C GLU A 8 -22.98 -16.08 37.54
N ASN A 9 -23.61 -16.28 36.37
CA ASN A 9 -23.32 -17.35 35.41
C ASN A 9 -22.50 -16.91 34.18
N ILE A 10 -21.91 -15.71 34.20
CA ILE A 10 -21.01 -15.27 33.13
C ILE A 10 -19.60 -15.83 33.38
N ASP A 11 -19.04 -16.50 32.37
CA ASP A 11 -17.69 -17.09 32.41
C ASP A 11 -16.65 -16.02 32.80
N SER A 12 -15.65 -16.40 33.60
CA SER A 12 -14.72 -15.45 34.26
C SER A 12 -13.94 -14.56 33.28
N ASP A 13 -13.87 -15.01 32.02
CA ASP A 13 -13.24 -14.32 30.89
C ASP A 13 -13.97 -13.02 30.48
N TYR A 14 -15.26 -12.88 30.80
CA TYR A 14 -16.08 -11.71 30.46
C TYR A 14 -16.31 -10.75 31.65
N TYR A 15 -15.73 -11.03 32.83
CA TYR A 15 -15.92 -10.21 34.03
C TYR A 15 -15.41 -8.76 33.86
N LEU A 16 -14.42 -8.53 32.99
CA LEU A 16 -13.91 -7.19 32.65
C LEU A 16 -14.92 -6.30 31.90
N LEU A 17 -15.88 -6.89 31.17
CA LEU A 17 -16.98 -6.15 30.52
C LEU A 17 -18.06 -5.74 31.52
N CYS A 18 -18.12 -6.43 32.66
CA CYS A 18 -19.08 -6.21 33.74
C CYS A 18 -18.56 -5.25 34.82
N ASP A 19 -17.25 -5.04 34.88
CA ASP A 19 -16.63 -4.09 35.80
C ASP A 19 -16.63 -2.67 35.21
N THR A 20 -17.73 -1.95 35.46
CA THR A 20 -17.93 -0.55 35.07
C THR A 20 -16.93 0.43 35.68
N GLU A 21 -15.97 -0.02 36.50
CA GLU A 21 -14.88 0.81 37.04
C GLU A 21 -13.71 1.06 36.04
N GLN A 22 -13.68 0.39 34.89
CA GLN A 22 -12.60 0.55 33.90
C GLN A 22 -13.06 1.29 32.63
N ALA A 23 -13.38 2.57 32.78
CA ALA A 23 -13.83 3.46 31.69
C ALA A 23 -12.91 3.47 30.45
N TRP A 24 -11.61 3.17 30.61
CA TRP A 24 -10.65 3.11 29.51
C TRP A 24 -10.93 1.97 28.52
N GLY A 25 -11.42 0.82 29.00
CA GLY A 25 -11.70 -0.37 28.18
C GLY A 25 -12.86 -0.11 27.22
N ILE A 26 -13.95 0.46 27.73
CA ILE A 26 -15.15 0.82 26.96
C ILE A 26 -14.82 1.84 25.86
N VAL A 27 -14.02 2.86 26.17
CA VAL A 27 -13.60 3.87 25.19
C VAL A 27 -12.74 3.24 24.09
N LEU A 28 -11.80 2.36 24.44
CA LEU A 28 -10.97 1.69 23.43
C LEU A 28 -11.75 0.68 22.59
N GLU A 29 -12.68 -0.05 23.20
CA GLU A 29 -13.55 -0.99 22.51
C GLU A 29 -14.42 -0.29 21.46
N THR A 30 -15.03 0.83 21.83
CA THR A 30 -15.84 1.63 20.90
C THR A 30 -15.00 2.21 19.76
N LEU A 31 -13.81 2.76 20.06
CA LEU A 31 -12.88 3.26 19.04
C LEU A 31 -12.34 2.15 18.13
N ALA A 32 -12.07 0.96 18.66
CA ALA A 32 -11.63 -0.19 17.89
C ALA A 32 -12.76 -0.71 16.98
N THR A 33 -13.98 -0.84 17.51
CA THR A 33 -15.17 -1.24 16.74
C THR A 33 -15.43 -0.28 15.60
N ALA A 34 -15.37 1.04 15.86
CA ALA A 34 -15.47 2.04 14.81
C ALA A 34 -14.36 1.89 13.76
N GLY A 35 -13.12 1.65 14.17
CA GLY A 35 -12.00 1.36 13.28
C GLY A 35 -12.22 0.12 12.40
N VAL A 36 -12.78 -0.96 12.94
CA VAL A 36 -13.16 -2.17 12.20
C VAL A 36 -14.23 -1.86 11.14
N ILE A 37 -15.27 -1.11 11.51
CA ILE A 37 -16.33 -0.74 10.55
C ILE A 37 -15.75 0.13 9.42
N VAL A 38 -14.94 1.14 9.75
CA VAL A 38 -14.31 2.03 8.76
C VAL A 38 -13.35 1.27 7.85
N THR A 39 -12.52 0.38 8.39
CA THR A 39 -11.61 -0.46 7.58
C THR A 39 -12.37 -1.36 6.60
N ILE A 40 -13.47 -1.99 7.05
CA ILE A 40 -14.32 -2.82 6.17
C ILE A 40 -14.94 -1.97 5.06
N ILE A 41 -15.46 -0.79 5.37
CA ILE A 41 -16.01 0.14 4.37
C ILE A 41 -14.93 0.50 3.34
N PHE A 42 -13.71 0.84 3.77
CA PHE A 42 -12.61 1.14 2.85
C PHE A 42 -12.20 -0.07 2.00
N MET A 43 -12.19 -1.28 2.54
CA MET A 43 -11.92 -2.48 1.75
C MET A 43 -12.98 -2.69 0.67
N LEU A 44 -14.26 -2.54 1.00
CA LEU A 44 -15.36 -2.63 0.03
C LEU A 44 -15.25 -1.55 -1.06
N LEU A 45 -14.92 -0.31 -0.68
CA LEU A 45 -14.68 0.77 -1.62
C LEU A 45 -13.52 0.45 -2.58
N LEU A 46 -12.40 -0.07 -2.09
CA LEU A 46 -11.30 -0.51 -2.94
C LEU A 46 -11.74 -1.57 -3.95
N LEU A 47 -12.52 -2.57 -3.52
CA LEU A 47 -13.03 -3.62 -4.41
C LEU A 47 -13.89 -3.03 -5.54
N ILE A 48 -14.73 -2.04 -5.23
CA ILE A 48 -15.51 -1.31 -6.24
C ILE A 48 -14.58 -0.54 -7.20
N PHE A 49 -13.52 0.09 -6.69
CA PHE A 49 -12.58 0.85 -7.52
C PHE A 49 -11.74 -0.01 -8.46
N ILE A 50 -11.47 -1.29 -8.14
CA ILE A 50 -10.75 -2.22 -9.04
C ILE A 50 -11.38 -2.24 -10.44
N GLY A 51 -12.72 -2.21 -10.52
CA GLY A 51 -13.44 -2.22 -11.78
C GLY A 51 -13.63 -0.85 -12.45
N LYS A 52 -13.48 0.26 -11.70
CA LYS A 52 -13.76 1.62 -12.21
C LYS A 52 -12.51 2.39 -12.62
N VAL A 53 -11.35 2.09 -12.04
CA VAL A 53 -10.11 2.84 -12.29
C VAL A 53 -9.51 2.44 -13.64
N GLN A 54 -9.50 3.39 -14.59
CA GLN A 54 -8.87 3.22 -15.90
C GLN A 54 -7.36 3.47 -15.88
N ASP A 55 -6.84 4.20 -14.88
CA ASP A 55 -5.40 4.50 -14.76
C ASP A 55 -4.63 3.27 -14.25
N SER A 56 -3.77 2.71 -15.11
CA SER A 56 -3.00 1.50 -14.81
C SER A 56 -2.04 1.69 -13.63
N THR A 57 -1.53 2.92 -13.43
CA THR A 57 -0.61 3.25 -12.33
C THR A 57 -1.33 3.19 -10.99
N LYS A 58 -2.50 3.85 -10.91
CA LYS A 58 -3.36 3.83 -9.71
C LYS A 58 -3.85 2.40 -9.42
N ARG A 59 -4.22 1.66 -10.46
CA ARG A 59 -4.71 0.28 -10.35
C ARG A 59 -3.64 -0.69 -9.81
N SER A 60 -2.37 -0.47 -10.17
CA SER A 60 -1.24 -1.31 -9.70
C SER A 60 -1.08 -1.29 -8.18
N MET A 61 -1.47 -0.19 -7.51
CA MET A 61 -1.35 -0.01 -6.06
C MET A 61 -2.52 -0.59 -5.25
N ILE A 62 -3.66 -0.90 -5.89
CA ILE A 62 -4.87 -1.38 -5.19
C ILE A 62 -4.60 -2.63 -4.33
N PRO A 63 -3.87 -3.65 -4.81
CA PRO A 63 -3.54 -4.82 -3.98
C PRO A 63 -2.74 -4.46 -2.71
N ILE A 64 -1.85 -3.46 -2.79
CA ILE A 64 -1.06 -3.00 -1.64
C ILE A 64 -1.95 -2.29 -0.62
N TYR A 65 -2.89 -1.46 -1.07
CA TYR A 65 -3.86 -0.83 -0.17
C TYR A 65 -4.76 -1.86 0.51
N PHE A 66 -5.17 -2.92 -0.21
CA PHE A 66 -5.96 -4.00 0.36
C PHE A 66 -5.17 -4.76 1.44
N LEU A 67 -3.91 -5.12 1.17
CA LEU A 67 -3.04 -5.78 2.16
C LEU A 67 -2.78 -4.88 3.39
N PHE A 68 -2.60 -3.58 3.18
CA PHE A 68 -2.45 -2.61 4.27
C PHE A 68 -3.71 -2.54 5.14
N LEU A 69 -4.90 -2.49 4.53
CA LEU A 69 -6.17 -2.51 5.25
C LEU A 69 -6.40 -3.82 5.99
N LEU A 70 -5.97 -4.97 5.44
CA LEU A 70 -6.02 -6.25 6.14
C LEU A 70 -5.15 -6.24 7.40
N GLY A 71 -3.94 -5.68 7.32
CA GLY A 71 -3.07 -5.48 8.48
C GLY A 71 -3.70 -4.54 9.52
N THR A 72 -4.29 -3.44 9.07
CA THR A 72 -4.96 -2.45 9.93
C THR A 72 -6.22 -3.02 10.60
N LEU A 73 -7.02 -3.80 9.87
CA LEU A 73 -8.15 -4.54 10.43
C LEU A 73 -7.66 -5.51 11.50
N GLY A 74 -6.56 -6.21 11.25
CA GLY A 74 -5.94 -7.09 12.25
C GLY A 74 -5.46 -6.32 13.49
N ILE A 75 -4.94 -5.09 13.34
CA ILE A 75 -4.53 -4.23 14.47
C ILE A 75 -5.74 -3.90 15.36
N PHE A 76 -6.87 -3.47 14.77
CA PHE A 76 -8.11 -3.25 15.52
C PHE A 76 -8.74 -4.55 16.03
N GLY A 77 -8.55 -5.68 15.35
CA GLY A 77 -8.95 -6.99 15.86
C GLY A 77 -8.14 -7.40 17.09
N LEU A 78 -6.84 -7.11 17.08
CA LEU A 78 -5.92 -7.46 18.14
C LEU A 78 -6.21 -6.69 19.44
N THR A 79 -6.80 -5.49 19.37
CA THR A 79 -7.20 -4.74 20.57
C THR A 79 -8.27 -5.50 21.35
N PHE A 80 -9.22 -6.18 20.70
CA PHE A 80 -10.17 -7.06 21.39
C PHE A 80 -9.48 -8.25 22.06
N ALA A 81 -8.42 -8.78 21.43
CA ALA A 81 -7.62 -9.83 22.05
C ALA A 81 -6.89 -9.33 23.30
N PHE A 82 -6.48 -8.06 23.39
CA PHE A 82 -5.90 -7.49 24.60
C PHE A 82 -6.95 -7.05 25.65
N ILE A 83 -8.16 -6.68 25.22
CA ILE A 83 -9.27 -6.27 26.10
C ILE A 83 -9.96 -7.50 26.75
N ILE A 84 -10.17 -8.58 26.01
CA ILE A 84 -10.83 -9.79 26.51
C ILE A 84 -9.78 -10.68 27.18
N LYS A 85 -9.99 -10.99 28.46
CA LYS A 85 -9.15 -11.91 29.23
C LYS A 85 -9.18 -13.27 28.53
N LEU A 86 -8.04 -13.78 28.08
CA LEU A 86 -8.02 -15.07 27.40
C LEU A 86 -6.80 -15.91 27.80
N ASN A 87 -7.09 -17.19 27.92
CA ASN A 87 -6.32 -18.31 28.46
C ASN A 87 -4.81 -18.39 28.14
N VAL A 88 -4.11 -19.19 28.95
CA VAL A 88 -2.65 -19.48 28.96
C VAL A 88 -2.05 -19.88 27.60
N ARG A 89 -2.88 -20.33 26.64
CA ARG A 89 -2.47 -20.70 25.28
C ARG A 89 -2.44 -19.51 24.30
N THR A 90 -3.07 -18.38 24.65
CA THR A 90 -3.25 -17.22 23.76
C THR A 90 -2.25 -16.08 24.00
N GLY A 91 -1.53 -16.09 25.12
CA GLY A 91 -0.49 -15.10 25.42
C GLY A 91 0.59 -14.98 24.32
N PRO A 92 1.25 -16.08 23.92
CA PRO A 92 2.27 -16.03 22.86
C PRO A 92 1.70 -15.60 21.50
N THR A 93 0.46 -15.99 21.20
CA THR A 93 -0.21 -15.67 19.94
C THR A 93 -0.47 -14.17 19.78
N ARG A 94 -0.78 -13.46 20.88
CA ARG A 94 -1.00 -12.00 20.87
C ARG A 94 0.28 -11.24 20.49
N PHE A 95 1.40 -11.59 21.13
CA PHE A 95 2.70 -10.96 20.85
C PHE A 95 3.20 -11.28 19.43
N PHE A 96 2.97 -12.51 18.97
CA PHE A 96 3.24 -12.92 17.60
C PHE A 96 2.44 -12.08 16.59
N LEU A 97 1.12 -12.01 16.76
CA LEU A 97 0.24 -11.28 15.85
C LEU A 97 0.56 -9.78 15.85
N PHE A 98 0.89 -9.18 17.00
CA PHE A 98 1.28 -7.78 17.08
C PHE A 98 2.42 -7.44 16.12
N GLY A 99 3.53 -8.19 16.18
CA GLY A 99 4.68 -7.94 15.33
C GLY A 99 4.37 -8.16 13.84
N VAL A 100 3.68 -9.25 13.51
CA VAL A 100 3.35 -9.60 12.12
C VAL A 100 2.42 -8.58 11.47
N LEU A 101 1.39 -8.11 12.18
CA LEU A 101 0.44 -7.14 11.66
C LEU A 101 1.10 -5.78 11.39
N PHE A 102 1.96 -5.29 12.30
CA PHE A 102 2.71 -4.07 12.05
C PHE A 102 3.76 -4.22 10.95
N ALA A 103 4.45 -5.37 10.88
CA ALA A 103 5.36 -5.66 9.78
C ALA A 103 4.63 -5.63 8.44
N LEU A 104 3.42 -6.20 8.33
CA LEU A 104 2.60 -6.14 7.12
C LEU A 104 2.27 -4.68 6.74
N CYS A 105 1.82 -3.87 7.71
CA CYS A 105 1.48 -2.46 7.47
C CYS A 105 2.69 -1.64 7.00
N PHE A 106 3.81 -1.71 7.71
CA PHE A 106 5.02 -0.98 7.33
C PHE A 106 5.67 -1.52 6.05
N SER A 107 5.57 -2.82 5.77
CA SER A 107 6.03 -3.39 4.49
C SER A 107 5.24 -2.81 3.31
N CYS A 108 3.92 -2.65 3.46
CA CYS A 108 3.08 -2.00 2.46
C CYS A 108 3.43 -0.52 2.28
N LEU A 109 3.60 0.22 3.38
CA LEU A 109 4.01 1.63 3.35
C LEU A 109 5.39 1.81 2.70
N LEU A 110 6.36 0.96 3.05
CA LEU A 110 7.70 0.99 2.49
C LEU A 110 7.69 0.68 1.00
N THR A 111 6.93 -0.33 0.59
CA THR A 111 6.74 -0.69 -0.83
C THR A 111 6.15 0.48 -1.61
N HIS A 112 5.15 1.16 -1.05
CA HIS A 112 4.57 2.35 -1.65
C HIS A 112 5.57 3.51 -1.71
N ALA A 113 6.32 3.77 -0.63
CA ALA A 113 7.36 4.80 -0.61
C ALA A 113 8.43 4.57 -1.68
N PHE A 114 8.87 3.32 -1.88
CA PHE A 114 9.81 2.97 -2.96
C PHE A 114 9.23 3.23 -4.35
N ASN A 115 7.96 2.89 -4.57
CA ASN A 115 7.28 3.18 -5.84
C ASN A 115 7.21 4.70 -6.08
N LEU A 116 6.87 5.49 -5.05
CA LEU A 116 6.84 6.96 -5.12
C LEU A 116 8.21 7.56 -5.41
N VAL A 117 9.29 7.08 -4.80
CA VAL A 117 10.65 7.55 -5.10
C VAL A 117 11.01 7.34 -6.57
N LYS A 118 10.56 6.25 -7.20
CA LYS A 118 10.73 6.04 -8.64
C LYS A 118 9.91 7.03 -9.47
N LEU A 119 8.64 7.21 -9.13
CA LEU A 119 7.72 8.12 -9.83
C LEU A 119 8.21 9.58 -9.77
N VAL A 120 8.64 10.02 -8.59
CA VAL A 120 9.23 11.35 -8.34
C VAL A 120 10.52 11.59 -9.15
N ARG A 121 11.23 10.52 -9.55
CA ARG A 121 12.42 10.56 -10.41
C ARG A 121 12.09 10.38 -11.90
N GLY A 122 10.81 10.34 -12.28
CA GLY A 122 10.36 10.16 -13.67
C GLY A 122 10.56 8.75 -14.22
N LYS A 123 10.79 7.75 -13.35
CA LYS A 123 10.87 6.34 -13.76
C LYS A 123 9.48 5.72 -13.79
N ALA A 124 9.29 4.70 -14.65
CA ALA A 124 8.05 3.95 -14.71
C ALA A 124 7.71 3.29 -13.35
N PRO A 125 6.42 3.20 -12.99
CA PRO A 125 5.98 2.50 -11.78
C PRO A 125 6.36 1.01 -11.85
N PHE A 126 6.44 0.37 -10.69
CA PHE A 126 6.55 -1.07 -10.65
C PHE A 126 5.24 -1.74 -11.08
N TRP A 127 5.38 -2.92 -11.70
CA TRP A 127 4.25 -3.78 -11.99
C TRP A 127 3.66 -4.36 -10.69
N TYR A 128 2.34 -4.52 -10.63
CA TYR A 128 1.61 -4.89 -9.41
C TYR A 128 2.12 -6.19 -8.72
N PRO A 129 2.50 -7.29 -9.42
CA PRO A 129 2.98 -8.48 -8.73
C PRO A 129 4.35 -8.24 -8.09
N VAL A 130 5.18 -7.37 -8.66
CA VAL A 130 6.50 -7.02 -8.09
C VAL A 130 6.32 -6.29 -6.76
N LEU A 131 5.39 -5.32 -6.72
CA LEU A 131 5.06 -4.62 -5.46
C LEU A 131 4.56 -5.61 -4.40
N LEU A 132 3.68 -6.53 -4.77
CA LEU A 132 3.12 -7.51 -3.86
C LEU A 132 4.19 -8.48 -3.34
N VAL A 133 5.09 -8.95 -4.21
CA VAL A 133 6.24 -9.77 -3.82
C VAL A 133 7.12 -9.02 -2.82
N ILE A 134 7.47 -7.75 -3.07
CA ILE A 134 8.27 -6.95 -2.13
C ILE A 134 7.58 -6.87 -0.75
N ALA A 135 6.30 -6.52 -0.71
CA ALA A 135 5.55 -6.38 0.55
C ALA A 135 5.46 -7.71 1.32
N ILE A 136 5.18 -8.82 0.63
CA ILE A 136 5.11 -10.15 1.24
C ILE A 136 6.50 -10.60 1.72
N SER A 137 7.54 -10.44 0.91
CA SER A 137 8.91 -10.83 1.29
C SER A 137 9.38 -10.14 2.56
N LEU A 138 9.10 -8.84 2.71
CA LEU A 138 9.41 -8.10 3.94
C LEU A 138 8.59 -8.62 5.13
N THR A 139 7.29 -8.89 4.94
CA THR A 139 6.43 -9.42 6.01
C THR A 139 6.86 -10.82 6.46
N VAL A 140 7.28 -11.67 5.52
CA VAL A 140 7.74 -13.04 5.78
C VAL A 140 8.95 -13.06 6.72
N VAL A 141 9.84 -12.08 6.65
CA VAL A 141 10.97 -11.99 7.58
C VAL A 141 10.49 -11.88 9.03
N GLN A 142 9.47 -11.06 9.31
CA GLN A 142 8.89 -10.96 10.65
C GLN A 142 8.21 -12.28 11.06
N ILE A 143 7.52 -12.94 10.14
CA ILE A 143 6.87 -14.23 10.41
C ILE A 143 7.92 -15.27 10.81
N ILE A 144 9.06 -15.35 10.10
CA ILE A 144 10.15 -16.26 10.43
C ILE A 144 10.70 -15.96 11.82
N ILE A 145 11.02 -14.69 12.12
CA ILE A 145 11.52 -14.26 13.44
C ILE A 145 10.55 -14.71 14.54
N ALA A 146 9.26 -14.47 14.32
CA ALA A 146 8.24 -14.76 15.31
C ALA A 146 7.99 -16.28 15.50
N ILE A 147 8.05 -17.08 14.42
CA ILE A 147 8.02 -18.55 14.51
C ILE A 147 9.24 -19.08 15.26
N VAL A 148 10.44 -18.60 14.92
CA VAL A 148 11.69 -19.02 15.57
C VAL A 148 11.63 -18.74 17.07
N TYR A 149 11.14 -17.57 17.47
CA TYR A 149 10.94 -17.25 18.89
C TYR A 149 9.99 -18.24 19.57
N VAL A 150 8.80 -18.46 19.01
CA VAL A 150 7.82 -19.39 19.60
C VAL A 150 8.40 -20.81 19.71
N VAL A 151 9.07 -21.31 18.66
CA VAL A 151 9.66 -22.65 18.67
C VAL A 151 10.78 -22.75 19.71
N VAL A 152 11.67 -21.76 19.78
CA VAL A 152 12.77 -21.77 20.77
C VAL A 152 12.22 -21.67 22.20
N THR A 153 11.28 -20.77 22.46
CA THR A 153 10.72 -20.54 23.79
C THR A 153 9.85 -21.71 24.25
N VAL A 154 8.98 -22.25 23.39
CA VAL A 154 8.05 -23.35 23.75
C VAL A 154 8.75 -24.71 23.74
N ALA A 155 9.54 -25.04 22.72
CA ALA A 155 10.07 -26.38 22.55
C ALA A 155 11.42 -26.60 23.26
N ARG A 156 12.25 -25.56 23.36
CA ARG A 156 13.64 -25.73 23.82
C ARG A 156 13.83 -25.46 25.30
N GLN A 157 13.08 -24.52 25.86
CA GLN A 157 13.35 -24.07 27.23
C GLN A 157 12.41 -24.69 28.27
N ASN A 158 11.28 -25.32 27.89
CA ASN A 158 10.23 -25.75 28.84
C ASN A 158 9.87 -24.66 29.87
N ILE A 159 10.14 -23.39 29.54
CA ILE A 159 9.86 -22.27 30.43
C ILE A 159 8.36 -22.05 30.35
N GLN A 160 7.66 -22.37 31.44
CA GLN A 160 6.31 -21.86 31.56
C GLN A 160 6.41 -20.34 31.54
N PHE A 161 5.76 -19.67 30.58
CA PHE A 161 5.65 -18.21 30.51
C PHE A 161 5.21 -17.55 31.84
N THR A 162 4.65 -18.36 32.76
CA THR A 162 4.24 -18.01 34.12
C THR A 162 5.40 -17.80 35.11
N THR A 163 6.62 -18.30 34.83
CA THR A 163 7.78 -18.18 35.74
C THR A 163 8.75 -17.05 35.37
N MET A 164 8.61 -16.45 34.19
CA MET A 164 9.41 -15.30 33.78
C MET A 164 8.96 -14.01 34.47
N SER A 165 9.94 -13.21 34.93
CA SER A 165 9.64 -11.89 35.47
C SER A 165 8.95 -11.01 34.41
N PRO A 166 8.01 -10.13 34.81
CA PRO A 166 7.35 -9.22 33.88
C PRO A 166 8.33 -8.32 33.09
N GLU A 167 9.48 -8.00 33.67
CA GLU A 167 10.54 -7.20 33.05
C GLU A 167 11.19 -7.93 31.87
N GLN A 168 11.54 -9.21 32.06
CA GLN A 168 12.13 -10.04 31.00
C GLN A 168 11.16 -10.19 29.83
N ARG A 169 9.86 -10.37 30.12
CA ARG A 169 8.81 -10.50 29.09
C ARG A 169 8.68 -9.24 28.23
N ASN A 170 8.73 -8.06 28.85
CA ASN A 170 8.63 -6.79 28.13
C ASN A 170 9.91 -6.52 27.29
N MET A 171 11.08 -6.91 27.79
CA MET A 171 12.33 -6.85 27.01
C MET A 171 12.28 -7.77 25.80
N ASP A 172 11.89 -9.03 26.00
CA ASP A 172 11.74 -10.00 24.91
C ASP A 172 10.69 -9.53 23.88
N PHE A 173 9.60 -8.90 24.34
CA PHE A 173 8.59 -8.34 23.44
C PHE A 173 9.16 -7.21 22.58
N VAL A 174 9.89 -6.25 23.15
CA VAL A 174 10.52 -5.18 22.37
C VAL A 174 11.60 -5.74 21.43
N MET A 175 12.36 -6.74 21.88
CA MET A 175 13.36 -7.42 21.05
C MET A 175 12.72 -8.06 19.81
N LEU A 176 11.54 -8.68 19.94
CA LEU A 176 10.81 -9.26 18.80
C LEU A 176 10.31 -8.22 17.78
N LEU A 177 10.23 -6.96 18.18
CA LEU A 177 9.76 -5.87 17.35
C LEU A 177 10.90 -5.07 16.72
N ILE A 178 12.16 -5.46 16.94
CA ILE A 178 13.32 -4.74 16.38
C ILE A 178 13.26 -4.64 14.85
N TYR A 179 12.79 -5.70 14.18
CA TYR A 179 12.63 -5.69 12.73
C TYR A 179 11.50 -4.76 12.29
N VAL A 180 10.40 -4.69 13.05
CA VAL A 180 9.31 -3.74 12.81
C VAL A 180 9.78 -2.29 12.98
N LEU A 181 10.57 -2.02 14.02
CA LEU A 181 11.20 -0.72 14.24
C LEU A 181 12.12 -0.34 13.07
N LEU A 182 12.90 -1.30 12.55
CA LEU A 182 13.74 -1.10 11.38
C LEU A 182 12.92 -0.82 10.13
N LEU A 183 11.85 -1.58 9.86
CA LEU A 183 10.94 -1.32 8.74
C LEU A 183 10.33 0.08 8.81
N MET A 184 9.88 0.49 9.98
CA MET A 184 9.33 1.82 10.23
C MET A 184 10.37 2.92 10.01
N ALA A 185 11.60 2.76 10.52
CA ALA A 185 12.69 3.71 10.31
C ALA A 185 13.07 3.83 8.83
N VAL A 186 13.20 2.70 8.12
CA VAL A 186 13.49 2.69 6.68
C VAL A 186 12.34 3.33 5.90
N THR A 187 11.08 3.06 6.27
CA THR A 187 9.90 3.71 5.65
C THR A 187 9.97 5.22 5.80
N PHE A 188 10.28 5.71 7.00
CA PHE A 188 10.45 7.13 7.27
C PHE A 188 11.58 7.74 6.42
N LEU A 189 12.75 7.09 6.37
CA LEU A 189 13.89 7.56 5.56
C LEU A 189 13.58 7.55 4.06
N VAL A 190 12.99 6.48 3.53
CA VAL A 190 12.59 6.37 2.12
C VAL A 190 11.54 7.41 1.77
N SER A 191 10.57 7.66 2.65
CA SER A 191 9.56 8.70 2.47
C SER A 191 10.19 10.10 2.40
N MET A 192 11.27 10.37 3.15
CA MET A 192 12.00 11.64 3.07
C MET A 192 12.61 11.87 1.66
N PHE A 193 13.10 10.82 1.01
CA PHE A 193 13.66 10.92 -0.35
C PHE A 193 12.61 11.28 -1.42
N THR A 194 11.32 11.13 -1.13
CA THR A 194 10.24 11.56 -2.05
C THR A 194 10.19 13.08 -2.23
N PHE A 195 10.73 13.86 -1.29
CA PHE A 195 10.76 15.33 -1.42
C PHE A 195 11.84 15.83 -2.40
N CYS A 196 12.85 14.99 -2.70
CA CYS A 196 14.04 15.38 -3.45
C CYS A 196 13.92 15.29 -4.98
N GLY A 197 12.76 14.99 -5.57
CA GLY A 197 12.65 14.92 -7.04
C GLY A 197 11.93 16.08 -7.72
N THR A 198 11.78 15.96 -9.03
CA THR A 198 11.38 17.07 -9.91
C THR A 198 9.85 17.26 -9.96
N TYR A 199 9.08 16.18 -9.88
CA TYR A 199 7.62 16.20 -10.04
C TYR A 199 6.91 16.52 -8.73
N LYS A 200 6.20 17.68 -8.68
CA LYS A 200 5.55 18.20 -7.46
C LYS A 200 4.30 17.41 -7.03
N GLY A 201 3.55 16.85 -7.98
CA GLY A 201 2.34 16.07 -7.70
C GLY A 201 2.55 14.90 -6.76
N TRP A 202 3.53 14.03 -7.09
CA TRP A 202 3.89 12.87 -6.28
C TRP A 202 4.51 13.22 -4.91
N LYS A 203 5.02 14.44 -4.71
CA LYS A 203 5.56 14.84 -3.39
C LYS A 203 4.49 14.91 -2.32
N ARG A 204 3.26 15.28 -2.69
CA ARG A 204 2.15 15.33 -1.73
C ARG A 204 1.81 13.94 -1.21
N HIS A 205 1.87 12.92 -2.06
CA HIS A 205 1.70 11.51 -1.66
C HIS A 205 2.80 11.06 -0.70
N GLY A 206 4.05 11.40 -1.04
CA GLY A 206 5.20 11.16 -0.16
C GLY A 206 5.05 11.83 1.21
N ALA A 207 4.45 13.02 1.26
CA ALA A 207 4.19 13.75 2.50
C ALA A 207 3.20 13.02 3.42
N HIS A 208 2.13 12.43 2.89
CA HIS A 208 1.19 11.66 3.70
C HIS A 208 1.85 10.43 4.35
N ILE A 209 2.68 9.70 3.60
CA ILE A 209 3.45 8.57 4.15
C ILE A 209 4.45 9.06 5.21
N TYR A 210 5.15 10.16 4.95
CA TYR A 210 6.11 10.75 5.88
C TYR A 210 5.45 11.15 7.21
N VAL A 211 4.32 11.87 7.14
CA VAL A 211 3.56 12.30 8.32
C VAL A 211 3.03 11.09 9.10
N THR A 212 2.47 10.10 8.40
CA THR A 212 2.00 8.84 9.01
C THR A 212 3.14 8.13 9.75
N GLY A 213 4.32 8.02 9.12
CA GLY A 213 5.51 7.43 9.73
C GLY A 213 5.99 8.20 10.96
N LEU A 214 5.98 9.53 10.92
CA LEU A 214 6.38 10.38 12.04
C LEU A 214 5.48 10.18 13.27
N PHE A 215 4.16 10.22 13.08
CA PHE A 215 3.20 9.96 14.17
C PHE A 215 3.32 8.53 14.69
N SER A 216 3.52 7.55 13.81
CA SER A 216 3.75 6.16 14.22
C SER A 216 5.00 6.02 15.09
N ILE A 217 6.12 6.62 14.68
CA ILE A 217 7.37 6.61 15.46
C ILE A 217 7.14 7.24 16.84
N ALA A 218 6.43 8.37 16.90
CA ALA A 218 6.12 9.02 18.17
C ALA A 218 5.29 8.11 19.09
N ILE A 219 4.23 7.47 18.56
CA ILE A 219 3.40 6.52 19.32
C ILE A 219 4.25 5.36 19.84
N TRP A 220 5.11 4.78 19.00
CA TRP A 220 5.97 3.65 19.38
C TRP A 220 7.00 4.05 20.45
N VAL A 221 7.61 5.22 20.36
CA VAL A 221 8.56 5.71 21.38
C VAL A 221 7.84 5.92 22.72
N VAL A 222 6.68 6.57 22.72
CA VAL A 222 5.87 6.77 23.94
C VAL A 222 5.45 5.42 24.54
N TRP A 223 4.98 4.50 23.70
CA TRP A 223 4.54 3.18 24.13
C TRP A 223 5.68 2.33 24.71
N ILE A 224 6.85 2.24 24.04
CA ILE A 224 8.01 1.49 24.54
C ILE A 224 8.51 2.09 25.86
N THR A 225 8.61 3.41 25.94
CA THR A 225 9.09 4.08 27.18
C THR A 225 8.13 3.84 28.35
N MET A 226 6.82 3.91 28.11
CA MET A 226 5.81 3.58 29.12
C MET A 226 5.94 2.11 29.55
N LEU A 227 5.99 1.17 28.59
CA LEU A 227 6.07 -0.26 28.89
C LEU A 227 7.34 -0.63 29.69
N MET A 228 8.48 -0.03 29.33
CA MET A 228 9.78 -0.34 29.93
C MET A 228 10.01 0.36 31.28
N ARG A 229 9.59 1.62 31.43
CA ARG A 229 9.88 2.44 32.62
C ARG A 229 8.65 2.92 33.37
N GLY A 230 7.63 3.40 32.66
CA GLY A 230 6.44 4.00 33.28
C GLY A 230 5.64 3.03 34.14
N ASN A 231 5.29 1.86 33.62
CA ASN A 231 4.54 0.84 34.36
C ASN A 231 5.25 0.34 35.64
N PRO A 232 6.57 0.04 35.63
CA PRO A 232 7.28 -0.35 36.84
C PRO A 232 7.44 0.81 37.85
N GLU A 233 7.74 2.03 37.40
CA GLU A 233 7.94 3.18 38.31
C GLU A 233 6.63 3.66 38.96
N LEU A 234 5.51 3.56 38.24
CA LEU A 234 4.19 3.94 38.76
C LEU A 234 3.53 2.85 39.63
N LYS A 235 4.19 1.70 39.85
CA LYS A 235 3.65 0.51 40.56
C LYS A 235 2.29 0.04 40.05
N LYS A 236 2.04 0.24 38.76
CA LYS A 236 0.75 -0.04 38.09
C LYS A 236 0.74 -1.39 37.36
N ARG A 237 1.83 -2.16 37.47
CA ARG A 237 1.93 -3.54 36.97
C ARG A 237 1.16 -4.52 37.84
N PRO A 238 0.50 -5.56 37.27
CA PRO A 238 0.36 -5.87 35.83
C PRO A 238 -0.84 -5.19 35.15
N LEU A 239 -1.65 -4.44 35.90
CA LEU A 239 -2.95 -3.93 35.45
C LEU A 239 -2.89 -2.96 34.25
N TRP A 240 -1.73 -2.32 34.02
CA TRP A 240 -1.55 -1.28 32.99
C TRP A 240 -0.73 -1.71 31.75
N ASP A 241 -0.25 -2.94 31.67
CA ASP A 241 0.49 -3.39 30.47
C ASP A 241 -0.47 -3.58 29.27
N ASP A 242 -1.61 -4.25 29.46
CA ASP A 242 -2.62 -4.46 28.41
C ASP A 242 -3.32 -3.16 27.94
N PRO A 243 -3.70 -2.21 28.83
CA PRO A 243 -4.22 -0.90 28.42
C PRO A 243 -3.24 -0.09 27.57
N VAL A 244 -1.97 -0.02 27.98
CA VAL A 244 -0.95 0.78 27.29
C VAL A 244 -0.72 0.26 25.87
N ILE A 245 -0.67 -1.08 25.70
CA ILE A 245 -0.56 -1.71 24.38
C ILE A 245 -1.84 -1.47 23.56
N SER A 246 -3.02 -1.59 24.17
CA SER A 246 -4.31 -1.37 23.49
C SER A 246 -4.49 0.08 23.01
N ILE A 247 -4.12 1.07 23.83
CA ILE A 247 -4.14 2.49 23.46
C ILE A 247 -3.20 2.72 22.28
N ALA A 248 -1.99 2.15 22.31
CA ALA A 248 -1.02 2.29 21.22
C ALA A 248 -1.55 1.67 19.91
N LEU A 249 -2.16 0.48 19.97
CA LEU A 249 -2.77 -0.19 18.82
C LEU A 249 -3.89 0.65 18.19
N VAL A 250 -4.87 1.07 19.00
CA VAL A 250 -6.00 1.88 18.52
C VAL A 250 -5.51 3.21 17.94
N SER A 251 -4.63 3.91 18.65
CA SER A 251 -4.08 5.20 18.20
C SER A 251 -3.34 5.07 16.88
N ASN A 252 -2.49 4.05 16.74
CA ASN A 252 -1.72 3.85 15.51
C ASN A 252 -2.61 3.38 14.35
N GLY A 253 -3.62 2.55 14.61
CA GLY A 253 -4.63 2.16 13.63
C GLY A 253 -5.40 3.37 13.08
N TRP A 254 -5.78 4.31 13.94
CA TRP A 254 -6.43 5.55 13.50
C TRP A 254 -5.48 6.47 12.72
N VAL A 255 -4.20 6.55 13.09
CA VAL A 255 -3.18 7.25 12.29
C VAL A 255 -3.07 6.66 10.89
N PHE A 256 -3.01 5.33 10.77
CA PHE A 256 -3.00 4.63 9.48
C PHE A 256 -4.24 4.91 8.62
N LEU A 257 -5.43 4.94 9.24
CA LEU A 257 -6.66 5.27 8.51
C LEU A 257 -6.72 6.73 8.06
N MET A 258 -6.52 7.66 9.00
CA MET A 258 -6.78 9.08 8.75
C MET A 258 -5.66 9.76 7.97
N MET A 259 -4.40 9.45 8.27
CA MET A 259 -3.25 10.15 7.69
C MET A 259 -2.75 9.50 6.39
N TYR A 260 -3.01 8.21 6.20
CA TYR A 260 -2.60 7.46 5.01
C TYR A 260 -3.78 7.02 4.15
N MET A 261 -4.70 6.19 4.67
CA MET A 261 -5.72 5.57 3.83
C MET A 261 -6.71 6.59 3.24
N VAL A 262 -7.20 7.54 4.03
CA VAL A 262 -8.16 8.56 3.59
C VAL A 262 -7.59 9.40 2.43
N PRO A 263 -6.40 10.03 2.55
CA PRO A 263 -5.80 10.77 1.44
C PRO A 263 -5.62 9.94 0.16
N GLU A 264 -5.20 8.67 0.30
CA GLU A 264 -4.98 7.77 -0.83
C GLU A 264 -6.29 7.38 -1.52
N LEU A 265 -7.37 7.12 -0.77
CA LEU A 265 -8.70 6.89 -1.34
C LEU A 265 -9.24 8.12 -2.06
N CYS A 266 -9.10 9.31 -1.47
CA CYS A 266 -9.51 10.55 -2.12
C CYS A 266 -8.77 10.74 -3.46
N PHE A 267 -7.48 10.39 -3.51
CA PHE A 267 -6.71 10.45 -4.75
C PHE A 267 -7.14 9.41 -5.78
N LEU A 268 -7.47 8.19 -5.36
CA LEU A 268 -8.02 7.15 -6.24
C LEU A 268 -9.34 7.61 -6.88
N THR A 269 -10.15 8.38 -6.15
CA THR A 269 -11.39 8.98 -6.68
C THR A 269 -11.18 10.23 -7.53
N SER A 270 -10.03 10.89 -7.39
CA SER A 270 -9.76 12.14 -8.11
C SER A 270 -9.45 11.88 -9.59
N PRO A 271 -9.97 12.72 -10.52
CA PRO A 271 -9.62 12.67 -11.94
C PRO A 271 -8.11 12.71 -12.17
N ARG A 272 -7.63 12.14 -13.29
CA ARG A 272 -6.21 12.15 -13.67
C ARG A 272 -5.74 13.60 -13.86
N ASN A 273 -4.83 14.07 -13.01
CA ASN A 273 -4.18 15.36 -13.21
C ASN A 273 -3.04 15.21 -14.23
N PRO A 274 -3.01 16.02 -15.30
CA PRO A 274 -1.95 15.96 -16.30
C PRO A 274 -0.59 16.42 -15.75
N GLU A 275 -0.53 17.13 -14.62
CA GLU A 275 0.73 17.54 -13.96
C GLU A 275 1.44 16.41 -13.20
N ASP A 276 0.76 15.30 -12.93
CA ASP A 276 1.33 14.18 -12.16
C ASP A 276 2.19 13.27 -13.04
N TYR A 277 2.04 13.29 -14.36
CA TYR A 277 2.78 12.41 -15.25
C TYR A 277 3.75 13.22 -16.12
N PRO A 278 4.90 12.65 -16.54
CA PRO A 278 5.68 13.30 -17.59
C PRO A 278 4.75 13.59 -18.77
N PRO A 279 4.87 14.77 -19.41
CA PRO A 279 4.04 15.09 -20.57
C PRO A 279 4.22 13.96 -21.58
N GLU A 280 3.13 13.26 -21.89
CA GLU A 280 3.12 12.37 -23.05
C GLU A 280 3.54 13.24 -24.23
N ASN A 281 4.65 12.92 -24.89
CA ASN A 281 5.04 13.60 -26.11
C ASN A 281 3.93 13.35 -27.15
N TYR A 282 2.97 14.26 -27.24
CA TYR A 282 1.97 14.33 -28.30
C TYR A 282 2.61 14.77 -29.64
N SER A 283 3.85 14.37 -29.89
CA SER A 283 4.56 14.54 -31.16
C SER A 283 4.17 13.49 -32.21
N CYS A 284 2.99 12.89 -32.08
CA CYS A 284 2.29 12.22 -33.18
C CYS A 284 0.93 12.90 -33.39
N GLN A 285 0.94 14.20 -33.66
CA GLN A 285 -0.10 14.80 -34.48
C GLN A 285 -0.02 14.17 -35.88
N PRO A 286 -1.07 13.53 -36.41
CA PRO A 286 -1.08 13.10 -37.80
C PRO A 286 -1.07 14.36 -38.68
N LYS A 287 0.12 14.76 -39.14
CA LYS A 287 0.25 15.81 -40.15
C LYS A 287 -0.27 15.25 -41.47
N LEU A 288 -1.32 15.89 -41.99
CA LEU A 288 -1.96 15.64 -43.28
C LEU A 288 -2.64 14.27 -43.44
N MET A 289 -3.93 14.23 -43.10
CA MET A 289 -4.88 13.37 -43.79
C MET A 289 -4.96 13.88 -45.24
N LYS A 290 -4.13 13.34 -46.15
CA LYS A 290 -4.27 13.62 -47.59
C LYS A 290 -5.60 13.02 -48.02
N LYS A 291 -6.59 13.89 -48.18
CA LYS A 291 -7.92 13.60 -48.70
C LYS A 291 -7.75 12.97 -50.09
N ASN A 292 -7.82 11.64 -50.19
CA ASN A 292 -7.86 10.99 -51.50
C ASN A 292 -9.15 11.45 -52.19
N PHE A 293 -8.98 12.28 -53.22
CA PHE A 293 -10.02 12.62 -54.16
C PHE A 293 -10.57 11.33 -54.79
N GLY A 294 -11.89 11.30 -54.96
CA GLY A 294 -12.60 10.17 -55.53
C GLY A 294 -12.03 9.78 -56.90
N VAL A 295 -11.93 8.47 -57.11
CA VAL A 295 -11.65 7.89 -58.42
C VAL A 295 -12.88 8.12 -59.28
N GLU A 296 -12.88 9.17 -60.10
CA GLU A 296 -13.81 9.29 -61.22
C GLU A 296 -13.28 8.46 -62.39
N ASN A 297 -14.09 7.53 -62.86
CA ASN A 297 -13.85 6.73 -64.04
C ASN A 297 -13.95 7.63 -65.28
N GLN A 298 -12.82 7.93 -65.93
CA GLN A 298 -12.83 8.47 -67.29
C GLN A 298 -12.26 7.44 -68.27
N ALA A 299 -13.18 6.74 -68.92
CA ALA A 299 -12.96 6.21 -70.25
C ALA A 299 -13.05 7.35 -71.27
N TYR A 300 -12.20 7.29 -72.30
CA TYR A 300 -12.16 8.15 -73.50
C TYR A 300 -11.67 9.61 -73.31
N ILE A 301 -10.48 9.91 -73.82
CA ILE A 301 -10.21 10.81 -74.96
C ILE A 301 -8.72 10.74 -75.33
N LYS A 302 -8.46 10.83 -76.64
CA LYS A 302 -7.24 10.58 -77.40
C LYS A 302 -6.52 11.90 -77.74
N GLU A 303 -5.20 11.84 -77.97
CA GLU A 303 -4.30 12.86 -78.57
C GLU A 303 -4.06 14.12 -77.67
N GLU A 304 -2.88 14.75 -77.54
CA GLU A 304 -1.67 14.88 -78.35
C GLU A 304 -0.52 15.54 -77.53
N THR A 305 0.73 15.20 -77.84
CA THR A 305 2.00 16.01 -77.84
C THR A 305 2.56 16.79 -76.61
N THR A 306 3.75 16.32 -76.20
CA THR A 306 5.04 17.03 -75.95
C THR A 306 5.18 18.07 -74.82
N THR A 307 6.13 17.84 -73.90
CA THR A 307 7.44 18.53 -73.79
C THR A 307 8.01 18.44 -72.37
N GLU A 308 9.31 18.11 -72.32
CA GLU A 308 10.21 18.03 -71.17
C GLU A 308 10.12 19.18 -70.15
N PHE A 309 10.40 18.88 -68.88
CA PHE A 309 11.34 19.70 -68.10
C PHE A 309 11.97 18.86 -66.97
N ILE A 310 13.23 18.49 -67.19
CA ILE A 310 14.15 17.97 -66.18
C ILE A 310 14.50 19.13 -65.24
N ARG A 311 14.38 18.91 -63.92
CA ARG A 311 15.11 19.73 -62.95
C ARG A 311 15.60 18.86 -61.79
N GLU A 312 16.81 18.35 -61.96
CA GLU A 312 17.65 17.92 -60.86
C GLU A 312 17.83 19.07 -59.86
N ARG A 313 17.67 18.76 -58.57
CA ARG A 313 18.35 19.47 -57.49
C ARG A 313 18.98 18.45 -56.54
N THR A 314 20.29 18.40 -56.63
CA THR A 314 21.25 17.69 -55.78
C THR A 314 21.23 18.25 -54.35
N CYS A 315 21.18 17.35 -53.36
CA CYS A 315 21.49 17.63 -51.95
C CYS A 315 22.87 17.04 -51.60
N PRO A 316 23.66 17.65 -50.69
CA PRO A 316 24.97 17.15 -50.30
C PRO A 316 24.88 15.98 -49.29
N PRO A 317 25.94 15.15 -49.14
CA PRO A 317 25.91 13.94 -48.33
C PRO A 317 26.52 14.16 -46.94
N THR A 318 25.85 13.69 -45.88
CA THR A 318 26.49 13.18 -44.66
C THR A 318 25.57 12.19 -43.94
N GLU A 319 26.21 11.14 -43.41
CA GLU A 319 25.74 9.83 -42.98
C GLU A 319 24.80 9.83 -41.77
N HIS A 320 23.82 8.91 -41.73
CA HIS A 320 23.83 7.67 -40.92
C HIS A 320 22.47 6.95 -41.02
N CYS A 321 22.47 5.67 -41.38
CA CYS A 321 21.27 4.82 -41.43
C CYS A 321 20.70 4.57 -40.03
N SER A 322 19.38 4.65 -39.87
CA SER A 322 18.62 3.96 -38.81
C SER A 322 17.22 3.66 -39.33
N GLY A 323 16.79 2.41 -39.12
CA GLY A 323 15.74 1.71 -39.88
C GLY A 323 14.37 2.40 -39.94
N VAL A 324 13.68 2.18 -41.05
CA VAL A 324 12.30 2.62 -41.27
C VAL A 324 11.38 1.53 -40.73
N MET A 325 10.69 1.80 -39.62
CA MET A 325 9.66 0.92 -39.06
C MET A 325 8.35 1.24 -39.78
N GLN A 326 7.75 0.26 -40.47
CA GLN A 326 6.49 0.45 -41.20
C GLN A 326 5.34 -0.23 -40.44
N CYS A 327 4.30 0.54 -40.15
CA CYS A 327 3.12 0.02 -39.46
C CYS A 327 2.17 -0.59 -40.50
N VAL A 328 1.97 -1.91 -40.45
CA VAL A 328 1.03 -2.61 -41.34
C VAL A 328 -0.23 -2.91 -40.54
N CYS A 329 -1.36 -2.33 -40.98
CA CYS A 329 -2.67 -2.60 -40.39
C CYS A 329 -3.46 -3.51 -41.33
N VAL A 330 -3.84 -4.69 -40.85
CA VAL A 330 -4.69 -5.62 -41.59
C VAL A 330 -6.11 -5.47 -41.08
N ARG A 331 -7.03 -5.07 -41.97
CA ARG A 331 -8.45 -4.96 -41.66
C ARG A 331 -9.13 -6.29 -41.95
N SER A 332 -9.50 -7.03 -40.91
CA SER A 332 -10.31 -8.25 -41.05
C SER A 332 -11.79 -7.90 -40.95
N SER A 333 -12.56 -8.17 -42.01
CA SER A 333 -13.98 -7.84 -42.08
C SER A 333 -14.81 -9.11 -41.89
N GLY A 334 -15.41 -9.28 -40.71
CA GLY A 334 -16.39 -10.32 -40.41
C GLY A 334 -17.78 -9.74 -40.18
N VAL A 335 -18.82 -10.58 -40.33
CA VAL A 335 -20.26 -10.22 -40.37
C VAL A 335 -20.81 -9.55 -39.09
N LYS A 336 -19.99 -9.33 -38.05
CA LYS A 336 -20.38 -8.62 -36.80
C LYS A 336 -19.51 -7.41 -36.42
N GLY A 337 -18.69 -6.90 -37.34
CA GLY A 337 -17.90 -5.68 -37.16
C GLY A 337 -16.44 -5.85 -37.55
N SER A 338 -15.82 -4.76 -38.00
CA SER A 338 -14.42 -4.72 -38.43
C SER A 338 -13.49 -4.53 -37.23
N VAL A 339 -12.48 -5.39 -37.10
CA VAL A 339 -11.38 -5.23 -36.15
C VAL A 339 -10.12 -4.89 -36.94
N GLU A 340 -9.47 -3.77 -36.60
CA GLU A 340 -8.16 -3.41 -37.12
C GLU A 340 -7.09 -3.85 -36.13
N VAL A 341 -6.15 -4.68 -36.60
CA VAL A 341 -4.96 -5.07 -35.85
C VAL A 341 -3.77 -4.48 -36.59
N CYS A 342 -2.98 -3.66 -35.90
CA CYS A 342 -1.76 -3.04 -36.43
C CYS A 342 -0.56 -3.68 -35.74
N ILE A 343 0.38 -4.16 -36.56
CA ILE A 343 1.63 -4.77 -36.10
C ILE A 343 2.78 -3.95 -36.70
N TRP A 344 3.83 -3.74 -35.92
CA TRP A 344 5.08 -3.14 -36.40
C TRP A 344 5.98 -4.25 -36.94
N GLU A 345 6.38 -4.15 -38.21
CA GLU A 345 7.39 -5.03 -38.81
C GLU A 345 8.70 -4.24 -39.01
N ASP A 346 9.82 -4.87 -38.64
CA ASP A 346 11.16 -4.39 -38.95
C ASP A 346 11.51 -4.76 -40.39
N LEU A 347 11.67 -3.77 -41.27
CA LEU A 347 12.29 -4.00 -42.59
C LEU A 347 13.82 -4.09 -42.40
N PHE A 348 14.35 -5.31 -42.37
CA PHE A 348 15.75 -5.53 -42.70
C PHE A 348 15.92 -5.32 -44.21
N VAL A 349 16.65 -4.27 -44.61
CA VAL A 349 17.17 -4.09 -45.97
C VAL A 349 18.61 -4.58 -46.01
#